data_AF-A0A2V7PI75-F1
#
_entry.id   AF-A0A2V7PI75-F1
#
_cell.length_a   1.000
_cell.length_b   1.000
_cell.length_c   1.000
_cell.angle_alpha   90.00
_cell.angle_beta   90.00
_cell.angle_gamma   90.00
#
_symmetry.space_group_name_H-M   'P 1'
#
loop_
_entity.id
_entity.type
_entity.pdbx_description
1 polymer ?
#
loop_
_entity_poly.entity_id
_entity_poly.type
_entity_poly.pdbx_seq_one_letter_code
_entity_poly.pdbx_strand_id
1 'polypeptide(L)'
;MLWTHNDSGDGPYLYATDLQGTDRGALLVPGAQAIDWEDIALGPCPVSFALQPRPRVDAKTCLFIGDTGDNLEVRSQITLYAIPEPQPPAGPGDTLGVTRAPAILRVRYPDGAHNVEAIFVSPRDTAVYLVSKGSPRGAIRLYRVDRRAWSLPDTSGDVAIATRVQTLDIRPNAEAGRVVTGGAVRADGRVVALRTYSEIYLFSPGVGGRLMPLRERPCRLRGAEVGGEAIAFLNDTTFVLTSEAPGGRRRGSIQTVTCRL
;
A
#
# COMPACT_ATOMS: atom_id res chain seq x y z
N MET A 1 7.65 7.58 -13.29
CA MET A 1 8.25 7.53 -11.95
C MET A 1 7.44 6.56 -11.12
N LEU A 2 8.10 5.79 -10.27
CA LEU A 2 7.53 4.90 -9.27
C LEU A 2 8.05 5.34 -7.91
N TRP A 3 7.19 5.28 -6.91
CA TRP A 3 7.57 5.43 -5.50
C TRP A 3 7.52 4.05 -4.86
N THR A 4 8.56 3.72 -4.08
CA THR A 4 8.61 2.52 -3.26
C THR A 4 9.16 2.89 -1.89
N HIS A 5 9.01 2.01 -0.92
CA HIS A 5 9.82 2.01 0.30
C HIS A 5 10.47 0.64 0.43
N ASN A 6 11.36 0.52 1.41
CA ASN A 6 11.79 -0.78 1.90
C ASN A 6 10.87 -1.20 3.05
N ASP A 7 10.85 -2.49 3.32
CA ASP A 7 10.21 -3.06 4.51
C ASP A 7 11.02 -2.70 5.79
N SER A 8 10.72 -3.34 6.91
CA SER A 8 11.31 -3.13 8.22
C SER A 8 12.86 -3.03 8.20
N GLY A 9 13.37 -2.04 8.94
CA GLY A 9 14.80 -1.89 9.24
C GLY A 9 15.57 -0.80 8.47
N ASP A 10 15.01 -0.23 7.39
CA ASP A 10 15.69 0.78 6.57
C ASP A 10 15.33 2.24 6.96
N GLY A 11 14.26 2.42 7.74
CA GLY A 11 13.77 3.72 8.17
C GLY A 11 12.70 4.32 7.25
N PRO A 12 12.15 5.50 7.60
CA PRO A 12 10.96 6.05 6.94
C PRO A 12 11.32 6.82 5.66
N TYR A 13 11.88 6.12 4.67
CA TYR A 13 12.28 6.71 3.39
C TYR A 13 11.37 6.27 2.24
N LEU A 14 11.14 7.21 1.31
CA LEU A 14 10.56 6.93 0.01
C LEU A 14 11.64 6.98 -1.06
N TYR A 15 11.71 5.93 -1.87
CA TYR A 15 12.65 5.79 -2.96
C TYR A 15 11.94 6.01 -4.29
N ALA A 16 12.54 6.85 -5.13
CA ALA A 16 12.06 7.13 -6.46
C ALA A 16 12.82 6.28 -7.48
N THR A 17 12.10 5.64 -8.40
CA THR A 17 12.72 4.88 -9.50
C THR A 17 11.91 4.95 -10.81
N ASP A 18 12.51 4.59 -11.93
CA ASP A 18 11.77 4.37 -13.18
C ASP A 18 11.55 2.87 -13.44
N LEU A 19 10.89 2.55 -14.56
CA LEU A 19 10.59 1.16 -14.92
C LEU A 19 11.85 0.34 -15.23
N GLN A 20 13.01 0.99 -15.39
CA GLN A 20 14.29 0.34 -15.60
C GLN A 20 15.03 0.09 -14.27
N GLY A 21 14.48 0.54 -13.13
CA GLY A 21 15.14 0.43 -11.83
C GLY A 21 16.24 1.48 -11.62
N THR A 22 16.25 2.56 -12.41
CA THR A 22 17.21 3.65 -12.20
C THR A 22 16.91 4.33 -10.88
N ASP A 23 17.91 4.45 -10.01
CA ASP A 23 17.79 5.22 -8.77
C ASP A 23 17.60 6.71 -9.10
N ARG A 24 16.52 7.30 -8.58
CA ARG A 24 16.18 8.71 -8.75
C ARG A 24 16.32 9.50 -7.45
N GLY A 25 16.76 8.89 -6.37
CA GLY A 25 16.94 9.50 -5.06
C GLY A 25 15.93 9.00 -4.02
N ALA A 26 16.12 9.46 -2.78
CA ALA A 26 15.33 9.08 -1.63
C ALA A 26 14.87 10.32 -0.85
N LEU A 27 13.68 10.26 -0.28
CA LEU A 27 13.12 11.33 0.54
C LEU A 27 12.74 10.81 1.92
N LEU A 28 13.17 11.51 2.96
CA LEU A 28 12.74 11.22 4.33
C LEU A 28 11.26 11.61 4.53
N VAL A 29 10.49 10.77 5.20
CA VAL A 29 9.16 11.10 5.72
C VAL A 29 9.30 11.58 7.17
N PRO A 30 9.28 12.90 7.42
CA PRO A 30 9.65 13.43 8.72
C PRO A 30 8.60 13.07 9.77
N GLY A 31 9.05 12.67 10.96
CA GLY A 31 8.17 12.29 12.08
C GLY A 31 7.50 10.92 11.94
N ALA A 32 7.66 10.24 10.81
CA ALA A 32 7.17 8.88 10.65
C ALA A 32 8.12 7.86 11.30
N GLN A 33 7.55 6.73 11.70
CA GLN A 33 8.28 5.55 12.15
C GLN A 33 8.00 4.41 11.18
N ALA A 34 9.06 3.74 10.75
CA ALA A 34 8.99 2.54 9.90
C ALA A 34 9.18 1.29 10.75
N ILE A 35 8.14 0.96 11.53
CA ILE A 35 8.16 -0.24 12.38
C ILE A 35 8.05 -1.49 11.50
N ASP A 36 7.03 -1.53 10.64
CA ASP A 36 6.76 -2.63 9.71
C ASP A 36 5.95 -2.08 8.51
N TRP A 37 6.66 -1.40 7.60
CA TRP A 37 6.06 -0.72 6.44
C TRP A 37 5.85 -1.72 5.30
N GLU A 38 4.59 -1.94 4.94
CA GLU A 38 4.24 -3.01 4.00
C GLU A 38 3.91 -2.49 2.61
N ASP A 39 2.91 -1.61 2.50
CA ASP A 39 2.40 -1.19 1.19
C ASP A 39 2.21 0.31 1.09
N ILE A 40 2.31 0.81 -0.15
CA ILE A 40 2.19 2.22 -0.53
C ILE A 40 1.16 2.38 -1.64
N ALA A 41 0.22 3.31 -1.45
CA ALA A 41 -0.85 3.58 -2.40
C ALA A 41 -0.90 5.05 -2.80
N LEU A 42 -1.23 5.29 -4.07
CA LEU A 42 -1.59 6.61 -4.56
C LEU A 42 -3.10 6.78 -4.51
N GLY A 43 -3.59 7.93 -4.03
CA GLY A 43 -5.03 8.21 -4.01
C GLY A 43 -5.34 9.67 -3.71
N PRO A 44 -6.63 10.05 -3.69
CA PRO A 44 -7.01 11.41 -3.34
C PRO A 44 -6.57 11.77 -1.93
N CYS A 45 -6.09 12.99 -1.71
CA CYS A 45 -5.71 13.43 -0.36
C CYS A 45 -6.95 13.45 0.57
N PRO A 46 -6.84 12.89 1.79
CA PRO A 46 -7.99 12.78 2.70
C PRO A 46 -8.23 14.06 3.51
N VAL A 47 -7.22 14.93 3.58
CA VAL A 47 -7.22 16.20 4.31
C VAL A 47 -6.62 17.28 3.43
N SER A 48 -6.94 18.54 3.77
CA SER A 48 -6.24 19.69 3.23
C SER A 48 -4.94 19.90 4.02
N PHE A 49 -3.80 19.84 3.35
CA PHE A 49 -2.51 20.08 3.99
C PHE A 49 -2.28 21.59 4.13
N ALA A 50 -2.13 22.06 5.37
CA ALA A 50 -1.84 23.46 5.66
C ALA A 50 -0.48 23.89 5.07
N LEU A 51 -0.38 25.17 4.76
CA LEU A 51 0.79 25.82 4.17
C LEU A 51 2.00 25.76 5.12
N GLN A 52 3.08 25.09 4.72
CA GLN A 52 4.41 25.67 4.95
C GLN A 52 4.52 26.96 4.10
N PRO A 53 5.28 27.99 4.51
CA PRO A 53 5.19 29.31 3.89
C PRO A 53 5.58 29.25 2.40
N ARG A 54 4.60 29.51 1.52
CA ARG A 54 4.59 29.60 0.03
C ARG A 54 4.19 28.31 -0.75
N PRO A 55 3.50 28.47 -1.89
CA PRO A 55 2.06 28.75 -2.03
C PRO A 55 1.18 27.50 -1.74
N ARG A 56 -0.15 27.63 -1.83
CA ARG A 56 -1.09 26.49 -1.64
C ARG A 56 -0.79 25.44 -2.70
N VAL A 57 -0.32 24.28 -2.26
CA VAL A 57 -0.44 23.08 -3.08
C VAL A 57 -1.82 22.53 -2.76
N ASP A 58 -2.77 22.74 -3.66
CA ASP A 58 -4.00 21.95 -3.68
C ASP A 58 -3.60 20.54 -4.11
N ALA A 59 -2.99 19.80 -3.17
CA ALA A 59 -2.56 18.43 -3.40
C ALA A 59 -3.83 17.60 -3.60
N LYS A 60 -4.14 17.31 -4.85
CA LYS A 60 -5.26 16.43 -5.21
C LYS A 60 -4.93 14.97 -4.93
N THR A 61 -3.64 14.64 -4.92
CA THR A 61 -3.12 13.28 -4.84
C THR A 61 -2.10 13.17 -3.73
N CYS A 62 -2.23 12.12 -2.93
CA CYS A 62 -1.36 11.78 -1.83
C CYS A 62 -0.80 10.37 -2.00
N LEU A 63 0.42 10.17 -1.51
CA LEU A 63 0.94 8.85 -1.19
C LEU A 63 0.46 8.47 0.21
N PHE A 64 -0.06 7.26 0.33
CA PHE A 64 -0.46 6.63 1.58
C PHE A 64 0.51 5.50 1.87
N ILE A 65 1.01 5.44 3.09
CA ILE A 65 2.00 4.45 3.52
C ILE A 65 1.43 3.70 4.71
N GLY A 66 1.45 2.36 4.64
CA GLY A 66 0.97 1.48 5.70
C GLY A 66 2.10 0.97 6.57
N ASP A 67 2.20 1.48 7.80
CA ASP A 67 2.92 0.79 8.88
C ASP A 67 1.95 -0.21 9.54
N THR A 68 1.67 -1.27 8.78
CA THR A 68 0.56 -2.21 9.00
C THR A 68 1.00 -3.65 9.21
N GLY A 69 2.28 -3.94 8.95
CA GLY A 69 2.88 -5.24 9.19
C GLY A 69 2.82 -5.60 10.68
N ASP A 70 2.50 -6.86 10.94
CA ASP A 70 2.40 -7.43 12.27
C ASP A 70 2.41 -8.96 12.21
N ASN A 71 3.51 -9.57 11.76
CA ASN A 71 3.59 -11.02 11.55
C ASN A 71 3.19 -11.85 12.78
N LEU A 72 3.35 -11.30 13.99
CA LEU A 72 2.99 -11.94 15.26
C LEU A 72 1.58 -11.60 15.74
N GLU A 73 0.88 -10.68 15.06
CA GLU A 73 -0.45 -10.18 15.42
C GLU A 73 -0.50 -9.69 16.88
N VAL A 74 0.47 -8.86 17.28
CA VAL A 74 0.61 -8.34 18.66
C VAL A 74 0.46 -6.82 18.76
N ARG A 75 0.47 -6.10 17.64
CA ARG A 75 0.36 -4.63 17.61
C ARG A 75 -1.07 -4.23 17.93
N SER A 76 -1.23 -3.50 19.03
CA SER A 76 -2.55 -3.01 19.48
C SER A 76 -3.13 -1.90 18.61
N GLN A 77 -2.35 -1.35 17.66
CA GLN A 77 -2.76 -0.41 16.63
C GLN A 77 -1.70 -0.34 15.53
N ILE A 78 -2.12 0.03 14.33
CA ILE A 78 -1.26 0.33 13.18
C ILE A 78 -1.22 1.84 12.92
N THR A 79 -0.31 2.28 12.05
CA THR A 79 -0.23 3.68 11.62
C THR A 79 -0.35 3.78 10.12
N LEU A 80 -1.21 4.68 9.67
CA LEU A 80 -1.29 5.11 8.27
C LEU A 80 -0.72 6.53 8.17
N TYR A 81 0.12 6.74 7.16
CA TYR A 81 0.62 8.06 6.81
C TYR A 81 -0.01 8.50 5.49
N ALA A 82 -0.34 9.78 5.36
CA ALA A 82 -0.68 10.39 4.07
C ALA A 82 0.16 11.64 3.85
N ILE A 83 0.87 11.71 2.73
CA ILE A 83 1.65 12.88 2.30
C ILE A 83 1.17 13.33 0.93
N PRO A 84 1.14 14.64 0.64
CA PRO A 84 1.06 15.12 -0.74
C PRO A 84 2.14 14.45 -1.56
N GLU A 85 1.80 13.96 -2.76
CA GLU A 85 2.78 13.32 -3.63
C GLU A 85 3.98 14.28 -3.84
N PRO A 86 5.20 13.89 -3.41
CA PRO A 86 6.35 14.76 -3.50
C PRO A 86 6.78 14.91 -4.95
N GLN A 87 7.45 16.02 -5.27
CA GLN A 87 8.15 16.11 -6.54
C GLN A 87 9.25 15.06 -6.58
N PRO A 88 9.39 14.28 -7.66
CA PRO A 88 10.46 13.30 -7.74
C PRO A 88 11.82 13.98 -7.65
N PRO A 89 12.82 13.37 -6.98
CA PRO A 89 14.14 13.96 -6.88
C PRO A 89 14.82 13.99 -8.26
N ALA A 90 15.75 14.91 -8.45
CA ALA A 90 16.39 15.11 -9.76
C ALA A 90 17.39 13.98 -10.12
N GLY A 91 17.83 13.20 -9.12
CA GLY A 91 18.73 12.07 -9.26
C GLY A 91 19.25 11.54 -7.91
N PRO A 92 20.14 10.53 -7.92
CA PRO A 92 20.64 9.86 -6.70
C PRO A 92 21.29 10.77 -5.66
N GLY A 93 21.83 11.92 -6.09
CA GLY A 93 22.44 12.93 -5.20
C GLY A 93 21.43 13.74 -4.38
N ASP A 94 20.13 13.60 -4.64
CA ASP A 94 19.03 14.31 -3.97
C ASP A 94 18.43 13.48 -2.82
N THR A 95 19.28 12.69 -2.15
CA THR A 95 18.94 11.76 -1.05
C THR A 95 18.83 12.43 0.32
N LEU A 96 19.07 13.75 0.40
CA LEU A 96 18.88 14.56 1.61
C LEU A 96 17.53 15.28 1.62
N GLY A 97 16.68 15.02 0.63
CA GLY A 97 15.36 15.63 0.54
C GLY A 97 14.42 15.12 1.64
N VAL A 98 13.51 15.99 2.07
CA VAL A 98 12.47 15.66 3.04
C VAL A 98 11.12 15.94 2.40
N THR A 99 10.19 15.00 2.54
CA THR A 99 8.80 15.19 2.11
C THR A 99 8.11 16.25 2.97
N ARG A 100 6.87 16.61 2.62
CA ARG A 100 6.01 17.33 3.57
C ARG A 100 5.71 16.44 4.77
N ALA A 101 5.51 17.05 5.93
CA ALA A 101 5.06 16.31 7.10
C ALA A 101 3.76 15.53 6.80
N PRO A 102 3.70 14.23 7.15
CA PRO A 102 2.52 13.41 6.91
C PRO A 102 1.37 13.85 7.80
N ALA A 103 0.15 13.63 7.32
CA ALA A 103 -0.97 13.37 8.20
C ALA A 103 -0.78 11.96 8.77
N ILE A 104 -0.95 11.80 10.07
CA ILE A 104 -0.76 10.53 10.77
C ILE A 104 -2.13 10.07 11.27
N LEU A 105 -2.48 8.82 11.00
CA LEU A 105 -3.72 8.21 11.46
C LEU A 105 -3.43 6.88 12.14
N ARG A 106 -3.83 6.77 13.41
CA ARG A 106 -3.74 5.52 14.18
C ARG A 106 -5.02 4.74 14.02
N VAL A 107 -4.89 3.44 13.76
CA VAL A 107 -6.04 2.58 13.48
C VAL A 107 -5.98 1.30 14.29
N ARG A 108 -7.15 0.87 14.79
CA ARG A 108 -7.38 -0.47 15.34
C ARG A 108 -8.34 -1.23 14.44
N TYR A 109 -8.12 -2.53 14.31
CA TYR A 109 -9.14 -3.41 13.73
C TYR A 109 -10.19 -3.76 14.80
N PRO A 110 -11.44 -4.01 14.40
CA PRO A 110 -12.54 -4.22 15.34
C PRO A 110 -12.50 -5.59 16.03
N ASP A 111 -11.69 -6.52 15.53
CA ASP A 111 -11.66 -7.95 15.90
C ASP A 111 -10.27 -8.46 16.30
N GLY A 112 -9.36 -7.57 16.70
CA GLY A 112 -8.02 -7.91 17.19
C GLY A 112 -6.89 -7.44 16.27
N ALA A 113 -5.64 -7.74 16.61
CA ALA A 113 -4.51 -7.46 15.73
C ALA A 113 -4.55 -8.36 14.48
N HIS A 114 -4.14 -7.84 13.34
CA HIS A 114 -4.02 -8.59 12.09
C HIS A 114 -2.81 -8.11 11.32
N ASN A 115 -2.11 -9.04 10.69
CA ASN A 115 -1.04 -8.70 9.77
C ASN A 115 -1.62 -8.23 8.42
N VAL A 116 -1.44 -6.96 8.07
CA VAL A 116 -1.93 -6.33 6.83
C VAL A 116 -0.78 -5.93 5.95
N GLU A 117 -0.79 -6.44 4.73
CA GLU A 117 0.32 -6.39 3.78
C GLU A 117 -0.08 -5.73 2.46
N ALA A 118 -1.29 -5.16 2.42
CA ALA A 118 -1.82 -4.55 1.22
C ALA A 118 -2.78 -3.43 1.57
N ILE A 119 -2.58 -2.29 0.93
CA ILE A 119 -3.45 -1.14 1.04
C ILE A 119 -3.87 -0.64 -0.34
N PHE A 120 -5.04 -0.02 -0.43
CA PHE A 120 -5.39 0.78 -1.59
C PHE A 120 -6.33 1.91 -1.17
N VAL A 121 -6.31 3.02 -1.92
CA VAL A 121 -7.16 4.18 -1.63
C VAL A 121 -8.16 4.35 -2.75
N SER A 122 -9.43 4.16 -2.43
CA SER A 122 -10.51 4.26 -3.41
C SER A 122 -10.68 5.72 -3.86
N PRO A 123 -10.57 6.02 -5.17
CA PRO A 123 -10.80 7.38 -5.66
C PRO A 123 -12.28 7.79 -5.59
N ARG A 124 -13.20 6.86 -5.28
CA ARG A 124 -14.65 7.12 -5.23
C ARG A 124 -15.09 7.76 -3.91
N ASP A 125 -14.47 7.37 -2.80
CA ASP A 125 -14.84 7.79 -1.44
C ASP A 125 -13.64 8.22 -0.59
N THR A 126 -12.42 8.16 -1.14
CA THR A 126 -11.17 8.51 -0.46
C THR A 126 -10.91 7.67 0.79
N ALA A 127 -11.56 6.52 0.92
CA ALA A 127 -11.32 5.59 2.01
C ALA A 127 -10.06 4.76 1.75
N VAL A 128 -9.34 4.44 2.83
CA VAL A 128 -8.23 3.49 2.79
C VAL A 128 -8.78 2.11 3.06
N TYR A 129 -8.46 1.16 2.20
CA TYR A 129 -8.78 -0.25 2.36
C TYR A 129 -7.52 -1.00 2.75
N LEU A 130 -7.68 -1.93 3.70
CA LEU A 130 -6.60 -2.69 4.32
C LEU A 130 -6.90 -4.18 4.09
N VAL A 131 -5.94 -4.94 3.58
CA VAL A 131 -6.12 -6.36 3.30
C VAL A 131 -5.08 -7.19 4.05
N SER A 132 -5.55 -8.15 4.85
CA SER A 132 -4.66 -8.99 5.65
C SER A 132 -3.87 -10.00 4.80
N LYS A 133 -2.65 -10.34 5.20
CA LYS A 133 -1.76 -11.34 4.55
C LYS A 133 -2.49 -12.65 4.23
N GLY A 134 -3.31 -13.06 5.19
CA GLY A 134 -3.90 -14.40 5.23
C GLY A 134 -2.99 -15.38 5.96
N SER A 135 -3.35 -15.72 7.19
CA SER A 135 -2.68 -16.80 7.92
C SER A 135 -3.03 -18.17 7.31
N PRO A 136 -2.13 -19.18 7.33
CA PRO A 136 -2.40 -20.52 6.81
C PRO A 136 -3.65 -21.20 7.41
N ARG A 137 -4.09 -20.80 8.61
CA ARG A 137 -5.33 -21.28 9.25
C ARG A 137 -6.42 -20.21 9.33
N GLY A 138 -6.15 -19.01 8.83
CA GLY A 138 -7.02 -17.86 8.87
C GLY A 138 -7.65 -17.58 7.51
N ALA A 139 -8.28 -16.42 7.41
CA ALA A 139 -8.84 -15.93 6.16
C ALA A 139 -8.21 -14.57 5.80
N ILE A 140 -8.27 -14.20 4.52
CA ILE A 140 -7.90 -12.86 4.08
C ILE A 140 -9.09 -11.93 4.35
N ARG A 141 -8.88 -10.91 5.16
CA ARG A 141 -9.89 -9.96 5.61
C ARG A 141 -9.67 -8.62 4.94
N LEU A 142 -10.77 -8.01 4.50
CA LEU A 142 -10.81 -6.64 3.98
C LEU A 142 -11.39 -5.73 5.05
N TYR A 143 -10.66 -4.68 5.40
CA TYR A 143 -11.13 -3.60 6.25
C TYR A 143 -11.18 -2.28 5.47
N ARG A 144 -11.94 -1.34 6.02
CA ARG A 144 -12.09 0.01 5.49
C ARG A 144 -11.89 1.04 6.61
N VAL A 145 -11.11 2.06 6.32
CA VAL A 145 -10.94 3.26 7.14
C VAL A 145 -11.56 4.43 6.38
N ASP A 146 -12.62 5.00 6.95
CA ASP A 146 -13.35 6.10 6.31
C ASP A 146 -12.50 7.37 6.22
N ARG A 147 -12.64 8.16 5.15
CA ARG A 147 -11.88 9.41 4.99
C ARG A 147 -12.05 10.36 6.20
N ARG A 148 -13.20 10.32 6.89
CA ARG A 148 -13.48 11.17 8.05
C ARG A 148 -12.56 10.87 9.24
N ALA A 149 -11.98 9.68 9.30
CA ALA A 149 -11.01 9.31 10.34
C ALA A 149 -9.78 10.23 10.34
N TRP A 150 -9.41 10.81 9.20
CA TRP A 150 -8.30 11.74 9.08
C TRP A 150 -8.55 13.12 9.70
N SER A 151 -9.77 13.39 10.17
CA SER A 151 -10.09 14.60 10.94
C SER A 151 -9.84 14.44 12.45
N LEU A 152 -9.45 13.24 12.90
CA LEU A 152 -9.01 13.03 14.27
C LEU A 152 -7.72 13.81 14.54
N PRO A 153 -7.54 14.38 15.74
CA PRO A 153 -6.26 14.98 16.11
C PRO A 153 -5.14 13.95 16.08
N ASP A 154 -3.94 14.38 15.70
CA ASP A 154 -2.73 13.55 15.80
C ASP A 154 -2.23 13.53 17.26
N THR A 155 -3.00 12.86 18.12
CA THR A 155 -2.62 12.60 19.52
C THR A 155 -2.59 11.12 19.80
N SER A 156 -1.85 10.70 20.83
CA SER A 156 -1.71 9.28 21.19
C SER A 156 -3.01 8.61 21.65
N GLY A 157 -4.04 9.39 22.00
CA GLY A 157 -5.34 8.89 22.46
C GLY A 157 -6.36 8.69 21.33
N ASP A 158 -6.18 9.35 20.19
CA ASP A 158 -7.12 9.32 19.08
C ASP A 158 -6.82 8.14 18.15
N VAL A 159 -7.71 7.14 18.17
CA VAL A 159 -7.55 5.92 17.38
C VAL A 159 -8.84 5.65 16.61
N ALA A 160 -8.73 5.61 15.28
CA ALA A 160 -9.84 5.21 14.42
C ALA A 160 -10.07 3.69 14.52
N ILE A 161 -11.34 3.27 14.47
CA ILE A 161 -11.68 1.86 14.37
C ILE A 161 -12.01 1.55 12.92
N ALA A 162 -11.25 0.64 12.30
CA ALA A 162 -11.53 0.17 10.95
C ALA A 162 -12.85 -0.61 10.94
N THR A 163 -13.55 -0.58 9.81
CA THR A 163 -14.75 -1.41 9.59
C THR A 163 -14.35 -2.67 8.85
N ARG A 164 -14.71 -3.85 9.38
CA ARG A 164 -14.57 -5.11 8.64
C ARG A 164 -15.60 -5.17 7.51
N VAL A 165 -15.13 -5.22 6.27
CA VAL A 165 -15.98 -5.20 5.06
C VAL A 165 -16.39 -6.61 4.66
N GLN A 166 -15.41 -7.50 4.55
CA GLN A 166 -15.63 -8.90 4.16
C GLN A 166 -14.43 -9.78 4.48
N THR A 167 -14.67 -11.08 4.47
CA THR A 167 -13.63 -12.08 4.24
C THR A 167 -13.59 -12.38 2.74
N LEU A 168 -12.41 -12.30 2.13
CA LEU A 168 -12.23 -12.63 0.72
C LEU A 168 -12.31 -14.14 0.51
N ASP A 169 -12.92 -14.56 -0.59
CA ASP A 169 -12.93 -15.96 -1.03
C ASP A 169 -11.61 -16.33 -1.74
N ILE A 170 -10.51 -16.09 -1.02
CA ILE A 170 -9.16 -16.53 -1.38
C ILE A 170 -8.70 -17.40 -0.22
N ARG A 171 -8.52 -18.70 -0.46
CA ARG A 171 -8.02 -19.63 0.56
C ARG A 171 -6.50 -19.46 0.71
N PRO A 172 -5.99 -18.98 1.86
CA PRO A 172 -4.55 -18.80 2.03
C PRO A 172 -3.79 -20.11 1.89
N ASN A 173 -2.64 -20.08 1.21
CA ASN A 173 -1.73 -21.21 1.12
C ASN A 173 -0.31 -20.69 0.97
N ALA A 174 0.43 -20.63 2.09
CA ALA A 174 1.80 -20.11 2.12
C ALA A 174 2.76 -20.95 1.26
N GLU A 175 2.63 -22.29 1.26
CA GLU A 175 3.46 -23.18 0.43
C GLU A 175 3.29 -22.92 -1.06
N ALA A 176 2.07 -22.56 -1.49
CA ALA A 176 1.77 -22.19 -2.87
C ALA A 176 1.99 -20.69 -3.16
N GLY A 177 2.51 -19.91 -2.21
CA GLY A 177 2.68 -18.45 -2.35
C GLY A 177 1.36 -17.67 -2.46
N ARG A 178 0.26 -18.23 -1.95
CA ARG A 178 -1.07 -17.59 -1.93
C ARG A 178 -1.31 -16.93 -0.57
N VAL A 179 -0.51 -15.92 -0.28
CA VAL A 179 -0.68 -14.95 0.80
C VAL A 179 -0.50 -13.56 0.21
N VAL A 180 -1.31 -12.60 0.64
CA VAL A 180 -1.37 -11.24 0.08
C VAL A 180 -0.08 -10.49 0.40
N THR A 181 0.42 -9.74 -0.59
CA THR A 181 1.69 -9.01 -0.53
C THR A 181 1.63 -7.68 -1.29
N GLY A 182 0.48 -7.02 -1.28
CA GLY A 182 0.30 -5.74 -1.98
C GLY A 182 -1.05 -5.60 -2.68
N GLY A 183 -1.51 -4.35 -2.75
CA GLY A 183 -2.78 -3.97 -3.34
C GLY A 183 -2.65 -2.74 -4.23
N ALA A 184 -3.50 -2.66 -5.25
CA ALA A 184 -3.63 -1.46 -6.06
C ALA A 184 -5.07 -1.28 -6.51
N VAL A 185 -5.46 -0.04 -6.73
CA VAL A 185 -6.71 0.30 -7.43
C VAL A 185 -6.39 1.10 -8.68
N ARG A 186 -7.09 0.81 -9.76
CA ARG A 186 -6.96 1.57 -11.00
C ARG A 186 -7.46 3.00 -10.79
N ALA A 187 -6.88 3.97 -11.50
CA ALA A 187 -7.17 5.39 -11.34
C ALA A 187 -8.67 5.75 -11.48
N ASP A 188 -9.43 5.00 -12.27
CA ASP A 188 -10.89 5.16 -12.43
C ASP A 188 -11.72 4.53 -11.29
N GLY A 189 -11.08 3.85 -10.34
CA GLY A 189 -11.70 3.15 -9.23
C GLY A 189 -12.57 1.96 -9.65
N ARG A 190 -12.41 1.40 -10.86
CA ARG A 190 -13.26 0.30 -11.35
C ARG A 190 -12.67 -1.08 -11.12
N VAL A 191 -11.36 -1.16 -10.96
CA VAL A 191 -10.64 -2.44 -10.77
C VAL A 191 -9.71 -2.31 -9.58
N VAL A 192 -9.81 -3.25 -8.64
CA VAL A 192 -8.82 -3.47 -7.58
C VAL A 192 -8.04 -4.73 -7.93
N ALA A 193 -6.72 -4.65 -7.82
CA ALA A 193 -5.82 -5.78 -7.94
C ALA A 193 -5.23 -6.08 -6.56
N LEU A 194 -5.31 -7.34 -6.15
CA LEU A 194 -4.58 -7.85 -4.99
C LEU A 194 -3.57 -8.87 -5.48
N ARG A 195 -2.32 -8.69 -5.11
CA ARG A 195 -1.27 -9.65 -5.44
C ARG A 195 -0.99 -10.56 -4.26
N THR A 196 -0.58 -11.78 -4.59
CA THR A 196 0.13 -12.69 -3.69
C THR A 196 1.54 -12.91 -4.23
N TYR A 197 2.34 -13.77 -3.60
CA TYR A 197 3.62 -14.19 -4.19
C TYR A 197 3.46 -14.88 -5.56
N SER A 198 2.33 -15.54 -5.83
CA SER A 198 2.15 -16.38 -7.02
C SER A 198 1.02 -15.96 -7.97
N GLU A 199 0.10 -15.10 -7.53
CA GLU A 199 -1.16 -14.82 -8.22
C GLU A 199 -1.57 -13.33 -8.12
N ILE A 200 -2.28 -12.82 -9.13
CA ILE A 200 -2.99 -11.53 -9.08
C ILE A 200 -4.49 -11.80 -9.20
N TYR A 201 -5.24 -11.32 -8.20
CA TYR A 201 -6.69 -11.35 -8.14
C TYR A 201 -7.25 -9.99 -8.54
N LEU A 202 -8.27 -9.99 -9.41
CA LEU A 202 -8.89 -8.77 -9.92
C LEU A 202 -10.34 -8.69 -9.46
N PHE A 203 -10.73 -7.52 -8.97
CA PHE A 203 -12.03 -7.28 -8.37
C PHE A 203 -12.68 -6.01 -8.91
N SER A 204 -14.01 -6.03 -8.99
CA SER A 204 -14.83 -4.84 -9.12
C SER A 204 -15.27 -4.35 -7.72
N PRO A 205 -15.01 -3.08 -7.36
CA PRO A 205 -15.54 -2.51 -6.12
C PRO A 205 -17.06 -2.31 -6.20
N GLY A 206 -17.78 -3.00 -5.33
CA GLY A 206 -19.22 -2.90 -5.13
C GLY A 206 -19.62 -1.96 -3.97
N VAL A 207 -20.89 -2.04 -3.60
CA VAL A 207 -21.46 -1.23 -2.50
C VAL A 207 -20.73 -1.49 -1.19
N GLY A 208 -20.46 -0.43 -0.43
CA GLY A 208 -19.73 -0.50 0.83
C GLY A 208 -18.26 -0.90 0.70
N GLY A 209 -17.71 -0.92 -0.53
CA GLY A 209 -16.33 -1.33 -0.79
C GLY A 209 -16.12 -2.84 -0.85
N ARG A 210 -17.18 -3.64 -0.90
CA ARG A 210 -17.06 -5.09 -1.12
C ARG A 210 -16.36 -5.34 -2.46
N LEU A 211 -15.42 -6.28 -2.48
CA LEU A 211 -14.72 -6.67 -3.70
C LEU A 211 -15.39 -7.89 -4.31
N MET A 212 -15.87 -7.76 -5.55
CA MET A 212 -16.48 -8.84 -6.33
C MET A 212 -15.47 -9.35 -7.36
N PRO A 213 -15.18 -10.66 -7.45
CA PRO A 213 -14.19 -11.17 -8.39
C PRO A 213 -14.61 -10.88 -9.83
N LEU A 214 -13.68 -10.36 -10.65
CA LEU A 214 -13.91 -10.12 -12.08
C LEU A 214 -13.70 -11.38 -12.93
N ARG A 215 -13.02 -12.39 -12.38
CA ARG A 215 -12.65 -13.62 -13.08
C ARG A 215 -12.78 -14.81 -12.14
N GLU A 216 -13.09 -15.98 -12.68
CA GLU A 216 -13.10 -17.24 -11.92
C GLU A 216 -11.69 -17.68 -11.50
N ARG A 217 -10.67 -17.35 -12.29
CA ARG A 217 -9.27 -17.73 -12.05
C ARG A 217 -8.37 -16.50 -11.98
N PRO A 218 -7.44 -16.43 -11.02
CA PRO A 218 -6.48 -15.34 -10.93
C PRO A 218 -5.44 -15.41 -12.06
N CYS A 219 -4.75 -14.30 -12.30
CA CYS A 219 -3.57 -14.29 -13.15
C CYS A 219 -2.43 -14.97 -12.43
N ARG A 220 -1.80 -15.96 -13.04
CA ARG A 220 -0.63 -16.63 -12.44
C ARG A 220 0.64 -15.86 -12.79
N LEU A 221 1.43 -15.53 -11.79
CA LEU A 221 2.73 -14.85 -11.95
C LEU A 221 3.84 -15.80 -12.43
N ARG A 222 3.63 -17.13 -12.39
CA ARG A 222 4.58 -18.15 -12.87
C ARG A 222 6.03 -17.97 -12.35
N GLY A 223 6.18 -17.44 -11.14
CA GLY A 223 7.51 -17.16 -10.57
C GLY A 223 8.21 -16.01 -11.26
N ALA A 224 7.46 -15.01 -11.76
CA ALA A 224 8.00 -13.78 -12.33
C ALA A 224 9.10 -13.20 -11.42
N GLU A 225 8.88 -13.19 -10.11
CA GLU A 225 9.78 -12.60 -9.12
C GLU A 225 9.96 -13.52 -7.91
N VAL A 226 11.10 -13.40 -7.24
CA VAL A 226 11.35 -14.01 -5.93
C VAL A 226 11.13 -12.93 -4.88
N GLY A 227 10.23 -13.16 -3.92
CA GLY A 227 9.90 -12.18 -2.87
C GLY A 227 9.23 -10.91 -3.43
N GLY A 228 8.26 -11.08 -4.33
CA GLY A 228 7.50 -9.94 -4.83
C GLY A 228 6.58 -9.37 -3.73
N GLU A 229 6.66 -8.07 -3.47
CA GLU A 229 5.96 -7.38 -2.37
C GLU A 229 5.19 -6.12 -2.81
N ALA A 230 5.15 -5.77 -4.11
CA ALA A 230 4.31 -4.66 -4.55
C ALA A 230 3.63 -4.90 -5.90
N ILE A 231 2.57 -4.13 -6.15
CA ILE A 231 1.83 -4.08 -7.41
C ILE A 231 1.31 -2.66 -7.66
N ALA A 232 1.39 -2.20 -8.92
CA ALA A 232 0.75 -0.97 -9.36
C ALA A 232 0.19 -1.14 -10.77
N PHE A 233 -0.87 -0.40 -11.11
CA PHE A 233 -1.34 -0.34 -12.50
C PHE A 233 -0.41 0.55 -13.34
N LEU A 234 0.17 -0.01 -14.40
CA LEU A 234 0.85 0.77 -15.44
C LEU A 234 -0.17 1.33 -16.44
N ASN A 235 -1.17 0.53 -16.77
CA ASN A 235 -2.29 0.87 -17.64
C ASN A 235 -3.47 -0.08 -17.33
N ASP A 236 -4.50 -0.11 -18.19
CA ASP A 236 -5.71 -0.89 -17.99
C ASP A 236 -5.51 -2.41 -17.83
N THR A 237 -4.43 -2.96 -18.35
CA THR A 237 -4.17 -4.42 -18.38
C THR A 237 -2.77 -4.81 -17.91
N THR A 238 -1.86 -3.84 -17.80
CA THR A 238 -0.46 -4.09 -17.41
C THR A 238 -0.22 -3.59 -15.99
N PHE A 239 0.43 -4.43 -15.21
CA PHE A 239 0.88 -4.16 -13.86
C PHE A 239 2.38 -3.97 -13.84
N VAL A 240 2.86 -3.08 -12.98
CA VAL A 240 4.25 -3.07 -12.52
C VAL A 240 4.28 -3.86 -11.21
N LEU A 241 5.26 -4.74 -11.08
CA LEU A 241 5.54 -5.49 -9.86
C LEU A 241 6.95 -5.13 -9.40
N THR A 242 7.16 -5.15 -8.08
CA THR A 242 8.49 -5.04 -7.50
C THR A 242 8.71 -6.14 -6.46
N SER A 243 9.99 -6.46 -6.26
CA SER A 243 10.41 -7.48 -5.31
C SER A 243 11.47 -6.98 -4.36
N GLU A 244 11.52 -7.62 -3.19
CA GLU A 244 12.64 -7.47 -2.27
C GLU A 244 13.93 -8.06 -2.82
N ALA A 245 14.99 -7.83 -2.04
CA ALA A 245 16.32 -8.40 -2.18
C ALA A 245 16.57 -9.42 -1.04
N PRO A 246 16.09 -10.67 -1.11
CA PRO A 246 16.22 -11.63 -0.01
C PRO A 246 17.69 -11.81 0.39
N GLY A 247 18.02 -11.41 1.62
CA GLY A 247 19.36 -11.53 2.20
C GLY A 247 20.45 -10.67 1.54
N GLY A 248 20.09 -9.60 0.80
CA GLY A 248 21.03 -8.59 0.27
C GLY A 248 21.99 -9.08 -0.82
N ARG A 249 21.90 -10.34 -1.26
CA ARG A 249 22.81 -10.94 -2.25
C ARG A 249 22.42 -10.64 -3.70
N ARG A 250 21.20 -10.17 -3.94
CA ARG A 250 20.67 -9.76 -5.25
C ARG A 250 19.86 -8.50 -5.10
N ARG A 251 19.82 -7.65 -6.11
CA ARG A 251 18.91 -6.50 -6.15
C ARG A 251 17.48 -7.00 -6.33
N GLY A 252 16.52 -6.26 -5.75
CA GLY A 252 15.12 -6.40 -6.10
C GLY A 252 14.90 -6.21 -7.60
N SER A 253 13.77 -6.71 -8.10
CA SER A 253 13.41 -6.61 -9.51
C SER A 253 12.22 -5.68 -9.70
N ILE A 254 12.14 -5.10 -10.90
CA ILE A 254 10.95 -4.39 -11.39
C ILE A 254 10.53 -5.10 -12.66
N GLN A 255 9.29 -5.59 -12.69
CA GLN A 255 8.76 -6.30 -13.84
C GLN A 255 7.41 -5.75 -14.27
N THR A 256 7.05 -6.03 -15.52
CA THR A 256 5.70 -5.76 -16.01
C THR A 256 4.99 -7.05 -16.38
N VAL A 257 3.74 -7.18 -15.93
CA VAL A 257 2.91 -8.35 -16.22
C VAL A 257 1.59 -7.88 -16.80
N THR A 258 1.16 -8.50 -17.89
CA THR A 258 -0.16 -8.22 -18.47
C THR A 258 -1.16 -9.26 -17.99
N CYS A 259 -2.23 -8.78 -17.35
CA CYS A 259 -3.40 -9.57 -17.03
C CYS A 259 -4.62 -8.94 -17.72
N ARG A 260 -5.25 -9.70 -18.61
CA ARG A 260 -6.50 -9.27 -19.25
C ARG A 260 -7.66 -9.40 -18.25
N LEU A 261 -8.51 -8.38 -18.23
CA LEU A 261 -9.78 -8.36 -17.51
C LEU A 261 -10.70 -9.47 -18.03
#